data_AF-A0A960W211-F1
#
_entry.id   AF-A0A960W211-F1
#
_cell.length_a   1.000
_cell.length_b   1.000
_cell.length_c   1.000
_cell.angle_alpha   90.00
_cell.angle_beta   90.00
_cell.angle_gamma   90.00
#
_symmetry.space_group_name_H-M   'P 1'
#
loop_
_entity.id
_entity.type
_entity.pdbx_description
1 polymer ?
#
loop_
_entity_poly.entity_id
_entity_poly.type
_entity_poly.pdbx_seq_one_letter_code
_entity_poly.pdbx_strand_id
1 'polypeptide(L)'
;MKTLLLFTTLFFSTFVLEDATAYWGGTLVYMEVLPFWVAYLAVGGGIFVGDMLLYTLGRYGENVKFLGLILAKIHKGIEGHTLYHWLSNFVNKNFIFSIVVSRFVPGLRLPLYYLSGRNSKSIALFSVLCFLLVSIWTYGLFTGLSLLKTKFAFISSFSVYQIFIIVFLFFLVVLKIFTILVYSFLDKAYLYKILSLRYYEFWNPNFFYIPVVFYYFYFLIRYWLPPNSISCVNPCFKYGGMSFDSKYDMLSKFKSFDRYITKTVFISPLVNKDEIDIEKIMKEKGLNFPLIAKPDKGHRGYGIKKVSNLKELNDYFENTKEAIIIQEFIEYPYEYGIFWLQIPGEQGTIASITRKSIPLIFGDGLHTLRELILKDKRARFIASVYFARHLKHLDTILPKGEIFRLGIAGNHCQGAMFENGVGDLNEAVLNKITEISSSIEGFNFGRYDIKFKDIETEEGQTDFKIIEVNGSEAEMTHIYDRKHSVFYAYKILFYQWKMLFIIAKKNMKSGIKPISFFLFLKLYITFFFKTKLPKLSD
;
A
#
# COMPACT_ATOMS: atom_id res chain seq x y z
N MET A 1 -2.71 51.68 -9.00
CA MET A 1 -1.99 50.53 -8.41
C MET A 1 -2.93 49.46 -7.83
N LYS A 2 -3.89 49.82 -6.95
CA LYS A 2 -4.84 48.88 -6.32
C LYS A 2 -5.71 48.08 -7.32
N THR A 3 -6.28 48.72 -8.33
CA THR A 3 -7.12 48.07 -9.35
C THR A 3 -6.35 47.06 -10.20
N LEU A 4 -5.12 47.40 -10.61
CA LEU A 4 -4.24 46.52 -11.38
C LEU A 4 -3.84 45.29 -10.56
N LEU A 5 -3.51 45.49 -9.28
CA LEU A 5 -3.18 44.39 -8.37
C LEU A 5 -4.38 43.44 -8.18
N LEU A 6 -5.57 43.99 -7.96
CA LEU A 6 -6.78 43.16 -7.82
C LEU A 6 -7.14 42.43 -9.12
N PHE A 7 -6.96 43.08 -10.28
CA PHE A 7 -7.14 42.44 -11.58
C PHE A 7 -6.20 41.25 -11.74
N THR A 8 -4.90 41.43 -11.50
CA THR A 8 -3.92 40.35 -11.66
C THR A 8 -4.14 39.24 -10.64
N THR A 9 -4.45 39.58 -9.38
CA THR A 9 -4.79 38.58 -8.35
C THR A 9 -6.02 37.76 -8.77
N LEU A 10 -7.11 38.40 -9.20
CA LEU A 10 -8.30 37.68 -9.67
C LEU A 10 -7.98 36.80 -10.87
N PHE A 11 -7.26 37.34 -11.87
CA PHE A 11 -6.88 36.59 -13.07
C PHE A 11 -6.13 35.30 -12.72
N PHE A 12 -5.04 35.38 -11.94
CA PHE A 12 -4.24 34.20 -11.62
C PHE A 12 -4.89 33.25 -10.61
N SER A 13 -5.77 33.76 -9.74
CA SER A 13 -6.50 32.91 -8.77
C SER A 13 -7.45 31.92 -9.47
N THR A 14 -7.92 32.25 -10.68
CA THR A 14 -8.77 31.34 -11.48
C THR A 14 -8.07 30.02 -11.81
N PHE A 15 -6.74 29.99 -11.89
CA PHE A 15 -5.97 28.77 -12.17
C PHE A 15 -5.91 27.81 -10.98
N VAL A 16 -6.21 28.29 -9.77
CA VAL A 16 -6.16 27.50 -8.54
C VAL A 16 -7.57 27.11 -8.11
N LEU A 17 -8.47 28.10 -8.01
CA LEU A 17 -9.85 27.93 -7.55
C LEU A 17 -10.79 28.81 -8.38
N GLU A 18 -11.11 28.35 -9.60
CA GLU A 18 -11.98 29.07 -10.54
C GLU A 18 -13.30 29.54 -9.90
N ASP A 19 -14.09 28.63 -9.33
CA ASP A 19 -15.44 28.94 -8.85
C ASP A 19 -15.42 29.93 -7.67
N ALA A 20 -14.46 29.77 -6.75
CA ALA A 20 -14.28 30.69 -5.62
C ALA A 20 -13.81 32.07 -6.09
N THR A 21 -12.94 32.11 -7.11
CA THR A 21 -12.45 33.36 -7.70
C THR A 21 -13.54 34.10 -8.45
N ALA A 22 -14.42 33.40 -9.17
CA ALA A 22 -15.57 34.00 -9.83
C ALA A 22 -16.55 34.62 -8.83
N TYR A 23 -16.83 33.92 -7.73
CA TYR A 23 -17.64 34.45 -6.62
C TYR A 23 -17.00 35.67 -5.96
N TRP A 24 -15.69 35.62 -5.71
CA TRP A 24 -14.96 36.73 -5.11
C TRP A 24 -14.93 37.95 -6.04
N GLY A 25 -14.71 37.75 -7.34
CA GLY A 25 -14.79 38.79 -8.36
C GLY A 25 -16.17 39.46 -8.39
N GLY A 26 -17.25 38.67 -8.38
CA GLY A 26 -18.62 39.18 -8.29
C GLY A 26 -18.89 39.95 -6.99
N THR A 27 -18.33 39.50 -5.87
CA THR A 27 -18.43 40.18 -4.57
C THR A 27 -17.72 41.54 -4.57
N LEU A 28 -16.55 41.64 -5.21
CA LEU A 28 -15.81 42.90 -5.33
C LEU A 28 -16.54 43.92 -6.21
N VAL A 29 -17.26 43.45 -7.23
CA VAL A 29 -18.17 44.31 -8.03
C VAL A 29 -19.36 44.75 -7.19
N TYR A 30 -19.95 43.84 -6.40
CA TYR A 30 -21.06 44.15 -5.51
C TYR A 30 -20.70 45.20 -4.45
N MET A 31 -19.51 45.11 -3.85
CA MET A 31 -18.99 46.07 -2.87
C MET A 31 -18.49 47.38 -3.52
N GLU A 32 -18.64 47.54 -4.83
CA GLU A 32 -18.18 48.71 -5.59
C GLU A 32 -16.65 48.95 -5.48
N VAL A 33 -15.89 47.90 -5.12
CA VAL A 33 -14.42 47.93 -5.01
C VAL A 33 -13.76 47.82 -6.39
N LEU A 34 -14.40 47.12 -7.32
CA LEU A 34 -13.97 46.99 -8.71
C LEU A 34 -15.11 47.29 -9.68
N PRO A 35 -14.85 48.01 -10.79
CA PRO A 35 -15.83 48.13 -11.87
C PRO A 35 -16.19 46.77 -12.46
N PHE A 36 -17.46 46.58 -12.84
CA PHE A 36 -17.97 45.33 -13.43
C PHE A 36 -17.05 44.79 -14.53
N TRP A 37 -16.72 45.64 -15.52
CA TRP A 37 -15.93 45.23 -16.68
C TRP A 37 -14.50 44.80 -16.31
N VAL A 38 -13.91 45.40 -15.27
CA VAL A 38 -12.55 45.05 -14.84
C VAL A 38 -12.54 43.66 -14.21
N ALA A 39 -13.49 43.37 -13.31
CA ALA A 39 -13.58 42.06 -12.67
C ALA A 39 -14.08 40.97 -13.65
N TYR A 40 -15.01 41.30 -14.55
CA TYR A 40 -15.49 40.41 -15.60
C TYR A 40 -14.35 39.99 -16.54
N LEU A 41 -13.53 40.95 -17.00
CA LEU A 41 -12.37 40.66 -17.85
C LEU A 41 -11.28 39.89 -17.10
N ALA A 42 -11.05 40.18 -15.81
CA ALA A 42 -10.07 39.46 -15.00
C ALA A 42 -10.45 37.99 -14.84
N VAL A 43 -11.68 37.72 -14.38
CA VAL A 43 -12.18 36.38 -14.11
C VAL A 43 -12.40 35.62 -15.42
N GLY A 44 -13.16 36.20 -16.35
CA GLY A 44 -13.44 35.56 -17.64
C GLY A 44 -12.17 35.34 -18.46
N GLY A 45 -11.25 36.30 -18.47
CA GLY A 45 -9.95 36.16 -19.11
C GLY A 45 -9.10 35.05 -18.50
N GLY A 46 -9.05 34.98 -17.16
CA GLY A 46 -8.31 33.95 -16.43
C GLY A 46 -8.85 32.55 -16.76
N ILE A 47 -10.16 32.35 -16.65
CA ILE A 47 -10.81 31.07 -16.98
C ILE A 47 -10.52 30.66 -18.43
N PHE A 48 -10.76 31.58 -19.38
CA PHE A 48 -10.52 31.31 -20.79
C PHE A 48 -9.06 30.90 -21.07
N VAL A 49 -8.09 31.61 -20.50
CA VAL A 49 -6.67 31.27 -20.65
C VAL A 49 -6.36 29.92 -20.01
N GLY A 50 -6.90 29.62 -18.83
CA GLY A 50 -6.75 28.31 -18.19
C GLY A 50 -7.25 27.16 -19.06
N ASP A 51 -8.39 27.34 -19.71
CA ASP A 51 -8.98 26.33 -20.60
C ASP A 51 -8.13 26.11 -21.87
N MET A 52 -7.60 27.20 -22.42
CA MET A 52 -6.65 27.14 -23.54
C MET A 52 -5.34 26.45 -23.13
N LEU A 53 -4.87 26.64 -21.89
CA LEU A 53 -3.70 25.95 -21.36
C LEU A 53 -3.95 24.44 -21.24
N LEU A 54 -5.12 24.00 -20.79
CA LEU A 54 -5.48 22.58 -20.73
C LEU A 54 -5.50 21.94 -22.13
N TYR A 55 -6.10 22.63 -23.10
CA TYR A 55 -6.12 22.18 -24.49
C TYR A 55 -4.71 22.08 -25.08
N THR A 56 -3.91 23.13 -24.93
CA THR A 56 -2.53 23.18 -25.47
C THR A 56 -1.62 22.17 -24.78
N LEU A 57 -1.80 21.91 -23.49
CA LEU A 57 -1.12 20.84 -22.77
C LEU A 57 -1.43 19.46 -23.38
N GLY A 58 -2.67 19.22 -23.76
CA GLY A 58 -3.05 18.00 -24.49
C GLY A 58 -2.47 17.91 -25.90
N ARG A 59 -2.42 19.03 -26.62
CA ARG A 59 -1.97 19.10 -28.02
C ARG A 59 -0.45 19.02 -28.16
N TYR A 60 0.29 19.66 -27.24
CA TYR A 60 1.73 19.91 -27.38
C TYR A 60 2.56 19.51 -26.15
N GLY A 61 1.94 19.13 -25.03
CA GLY A 61 2.66 18.83 -23.78
C GLY A 61 3.66 17.68 -23.90
N GLU A 62 3.39 16.70 -24.77
CA GLU A 62 4.31 15.59 -25.06
C GLU A 62 5.59 16.04 -25.79
N ASN A 63 5.55 17.16 -26.51
CA ASN A 63 6.70 17.69 -27.26
C ASN A 63 7.72 18.42 -26.37
N VAL A 64 7.36 18.72 -25.12
CA VAL A 64 8.25 19.38 -24.16
C VAL A 64 8.95 18.32 -23.31
N LYS A 65 10.27 18.11 -23.48
CA LYS A 65 11.04 17.00 -22.87
C LYS A 65 10.65 16.63 -21.43
N PHE A 66 10.61 17.60 -20.51
CA PHE A 66 10.29 17.35 -19.11
C PHE A 66 8.81 16.99 -18.88
N LEU A 67 7.90 17.77 -19.47
CA LEU A 67 6.45 17.55 -19.38
C LEU A 67 6.03 16.25 -20.09
N GLY A 68 6.63 15.94 -21.23
CA GLY A 68 6.38 14.73 -22.00
C GLY A 68 6.73 13.46 -21.23
N LEU A 69 7.81 13.45 -20.44
CA LEU A 69 8.13 12.31 -19.57
C LEU A 69 7.08 12.08 -18.48
N ILE A 70 6.56 13.17 -17.88
CA ILE A 70 5.52 13.10 -16.84
C ILE A 70 4.18 12.67 -17.46
N LEU A 71 3.77 13.33 -18.55
CA LEU A 71 2.52 13.06 -19.24
C LEU A 71 2.51 11.66 -19.85
N ALA A 72 3.60 11.18 -20.45
CA ALA A 72 3.68 9.82 -20.97
C ALA A 72 3.56 8.76 -19.88
N LYS A 73 4.10 9.02 -18.68
CA LYS A 73 3.98 8.12 -17.54
C LYS A 73 2.55 8.07 -16.98
N ILE A 74 1.90 9.24 -16.87
CA ILE A 74 0.49 9.34 -16.47
C ILE A 74 -0.39 8.65 -17.52
N HIS A 75 -0.15 8.92 -18.80
CA HIS A 75 -0.90 8.38 -19.91
C HIS A 75 -0.79 6.86 -19.99
N LYS A 76 0.42 6.28 -19.97
CA LYS A 76 0.59 4.82 -19.90
C LYS A 76 -0.13 4.17 -18.71
N GLY A 77 -0.26 4.90 -17.60
CA GLY A 77 -1.00 4.43 -16.42
C GLY A 77 -2.52 4.44 -16.59
N ILE A 78 -3.05 5.20 -17.55
CA ILE A 78 -4.49 5.45 -17.72
C ILE A 78 -5.01 4.95 -19.09
N GLU A 79 -4.15 4.78 -20.09
CA GLU A 79 -4.50 4.44 -21.49
C GLU A 79 -5.24 3.10 -21.59
N GLY A 80 -4.85 2.09 -20.79
CA GLY A 80 -5.54 0.80 -20.74
C GLY A 80 -6.89 0.81 -20.01
N HIS A 81 -7.36 1.96 -19.52
CA HIS A 81 -8.62 2.05 -18.79
C HIS A 81 -9.81 2.36 -19.70
N THR A 82 -10.92 1.65 -19.47
CA THR A 82 -12.20 1.85 -20.18
C THR A 82 -12.73 3.28 -20.10
N LEU A 83 -12.53 3.97 -18.96
CA LEU A 83 -12.95 5.37 -18.79
C LEU A 83 -12.19 6.33 -19.71
N TYR A 84 -10.89 6.11 -19.92
CA TYR A 84 -10.09 6.91 -20.84
C TYR A 84 -10.60 6.76 -22.27
N HIS A 85 -10.79 5.52 -22.70
CA HIS A 85 -11.34 5.23 -24.03
C HIS A 85 -12.74 5.81 -24.20
N TRP A 86 -13.60 5.73 -23.18
CA TRP A 86 -14.93 6.31 -23.21
C TRP A 86 -14.89 7.84 -23.34
N LEU A 87 -14.11 8.53 -22.50
CA LEU A 87 -13.97 9.99 -22.56
C LEU A 87 -13.38 10.44 -23.90
N SER A 88 -12.35 9.74 -24.39
CA SER A 88 -11.73 10.02 -25.68
C SER A 88 -12.71 9.81 -26.84
N ASN A 89 -13.48 8.72 -26.82
CA ASN A 89 -14.54 8.46 -27.80
C ASN A 89 -15.67 9.48 -27.71
N PHE A 90 -16.04 9.92 -26.51
CA PHE A 90 -17.05 10.94 -26.27
C PHE A 90 -16.61 12.29 -26.86
N VAL A 91 -15.38 12.73 -26.62
CA VAL A 91 -14.80 13.92 -27.26
C VAL A 91 -14.76 13.76 -28.78
N ASN A 92 -14.48 12.55 -29.28
CA ASN A 92 -14.41 12.30 -30.71
C ASN A 92 -15.75 12.40 -31.42
N LYS A 93 -16.80 11.79 -30.84
CA LYS A 93 -18.15 11.75 -31.41
C LYS A 93 -18.95 13.02 -31.13
N ASN A 94 -18.74 13.64 -29.97
CA ASN A 94 -19.59 14.71 -29.43
C ASN A 94 -18.75 15.93 -29.03
N PHE A 95 -17.84 16.39 -29.90
CA PHE A 95 -16.86 17.42 -29.56
C PHE A 95 -17.47 18.70 -28.96
N ILE A 96 -18.46 19.30 -29.64
CA ILE A 96 -19.14 20.52 -29.16
C ILE A 96 -19.81 20.27 -27.81
N PHE A 97 -20.57 19.18 -27.71
CA PHE A 97 -21.28 18.83 -26.48
C PHE A 97 -20.33 18.53 -25.32
N SER A 98 -19.15 17.97 -25.57
CA SER A 98 -18.14 17.73 -24.55
C SER A 98 -17.61 19.03 -23.91
N ILE A 99 -17.53 20.12 -24.69
CA ILE A 99 -17.13 21.45 -24.21
C ILE A 99 -18.26 22.10 -23.40
N VAL A 100 -19.51 21.87 -23.80
CA VAL A 100 -20.67 22.38 -23.05
C VAL A 100 -20.81 21.65 -21.71
N VAL A 101 -20.81 20.31 -21.72
CA VAL A 101 -21.01 19.49 -20.51
C VAL A 101 -19.90 19.68 -19.48
N SER A 102 -18.65 19.88 -19.91
CA SER A 102 -17.53 20.11 -19.00
C SER A 102 -17.73 21.32 -18.08
N ARG A 103 -18.53 22.30 -18.48
CA ARG A 103 -18.85 23.50 -17.67
C ARG A 103 -19.84 23.21 -16.55
N PHE A 104 -20.78 22.30 -16.79
CA PHE A 104 -21.86 22.00 -15.85
C PHE A 104 -21.53 20.83 -14.91
N VAL A 105 -20.53 20.01 -15.24
CA VAL A 105 -20.14 18.85 -14.43
C VAL A 105 -18.77 19.09 -13.79
N PRO A 106 -18.71 19.20 -12.45
CA PRO A 106 -17.45 19.37 -11.74
C PRO A 106 -16.43 18.28 -12.08
N GLY A 107 -15.16 18.69 -12.28
CA GLY A 107 -14.05 17.78 -12.55
C GLY A 107 -13.91 17.30 -14.00
N LEU A 108 -14.84 17.63 -14.91
CA LEU A 108 -14.75 17.20 -16.32
C LEU A 108 -13.93 18.14 -17.24
N ARG A 109 -13.67 19.40 -16.85
CA ARG A 109 -12.89 20.36 -17.66
C ARG A 109 -11.49 19.84 -17.98
N LEU A 110 -10.75 19.42 -16.95
CA LEU A 110 -9.39 18.90 -17.10
C LEU A 110 -9.31 17.72 -18.08
N PRO A 111 -10.05 16.61 -17.88
CA PRO A 111 -9.95 15.47 -18.79
C PRO A 111 -10.48 15.78 -20.20
N LEU A 112 -11.61 16.47 -20.34
CA LEU A 112 -12.21 16.71 -21.67
C LEU A 112 -11.42 17.72 -22.51
N TYR A 113 -10.85 18.77 -21.90
CA TYR A 113 -10.08 19.78 -22.63
C TYR A 113 -8.69 19.26 -22.99
N TYR A 114 -8.04 18.53 -22.08
CA TYR A 114 -6.81 17.81 -22.38
C TYR A 114 -7.02 16.82 -23.54
N LEU A 115 -8.07 15.98 -23.48
CA LEU A 115 -8.38 15.03 -24.56
C LEU A 115 -8.76 15.71 -25.87
N SER A 116 -9.40 16.88 -25.82
CA SER A 116 -9.70 17.68 -27.02
C SER A 116 -8.42 18.10 -27.75
N GLY A 117 -7.40 18.54 -27.00
CA GLY A 117 -6.08 18.86 -27.55
C GLY A 117 -5.35 17.62 -28.06
N ARG A 118 -5.37 16.54 -27.27
CA ARG A 118 -4.67 15.28 -27.61
C ARG A 118 -5.25 14.61 -28.85
N ASN A 119 -6.56 14.63 -29.00
CA ASN A 119 -7.29 14.10 -30.17
C ASN A 119 -7.26 15.08 -31.35
N SER A 120 -6.44 16.13 -31.29
CA SER A 120 -6.20 17.07 -32.38
C SER A 120 -7.48 17.70 -32.92
N LYS A 121 -8.43 18.02 -32.04
CA LYS A 121 -9.67 18.71 -32.44
C LYS A 121 -9.36 20.14 -32.92
N SER A 122 -10.36 20.82 -33.47
CA SER A 122 -10.13 22.18 -33.99
C SER A 122 -9.91 23.15 -32.84
N ILE A 123 -8.72 23.77 -32.77
CA ILE A 123 -8.41 24.81 -31.80
C ILE A 123 -9.29 26.05 -32.02
N ALA A 124 -9.61 26.39 -33.27
CA ALA A 124 -10.47 27.53 -33.58
C ALA A 124 -11.87 27.35 -33.00
N LEU A 125 -12.46 26.17 -33.22
CA LEU A 125 -13.79 25.84 -32.67
C LEU A 125 -13.77 25.75 -31.15
N PHE A 126 -12.72 25.14 -30.56
CA PHE A 126 -12.53 25.10 -29.11
C PHE A 126 -12.46 26.50 -28.51
N SER A 127 -11.62 27.38 -29.07
CA SER A 127 -11.45 28.76 -28.60
C SER A 127 -12.76 29.54 -28.66
N VAL A 128 -13.51 29.47 -29.77
CA VAL A 128 -14.78 30.19 -29.92
C VAL A 128 -15.81 29.70 -28.91
N LEU A 129 -15.98 28.39 -28.76
CA LEU A 129 -16.94 27.81 -27.82
C LEU A 129 -16.56 28.12 -26.37
N CYS A 130 -15.28 27.98 -26.01
CA CYS A 130 -14.79 28.34 -24.69
C CYS A 130 -15.00 29.82 -24.40
N PHE A 131 -14.66 30.72 -25.33
CA PHE A 131 -14.86 32.16 -25.15
C PHE A 131 -16.34 32.51 -24.95
N LEU A 132 -17.24 31.96 -25.77
CA LEU A 132 -18.68 32.19 -25.66
C LEU A 132 -19.23 31.66 -24.32
N LEU A 133 -18.90 30.43 -23.96
CA LEU A 133 -19.38 29.80 -22.72
C LEU A 133 -18.85 30.53 -21.48
N VAL A 134 -17.57 30.91 -21.47
CA VAL A 134 -16.97 31.69 -20.36
C VAL A 134 -17.63 33.05 -20.26
N SER A 135 -17.87 33.71 -21.39
CA SER A 135 -18.50 35.03 -21.41
C SER A 135 -19.93 34.96 -20.87
N ILE A 136 -20.74 34.00 -21.35
CA ILE A 136 -22.11 33.79 -20.89
C ILE A 136 -22.13 33.43 -19.40
N TRP A 137 -21.26 32.50 -18.97
CA TRP A 137 -21.21 32.06 -17.57
C TRP A 137 -20.78 33.18 -16.63
N THR A 138 -19.69 33.88 -16.94
CA THR A 138 -19.15 34.96 -16.11
C THR A 138 -20.13 36.13 -16.04
N TYR A 139 -20.79 36.46 -17.17
CA TYR A 139 -21.81 37.50 -17.22
C TYR A 139 -23.04 37.08 -16.40
N GLY A 140 -23.53 35.86 -16.57
CA GLY A 140 -24.66 35.31 -15.83
C GLY A 140 -24.40 35.24 -14.33
N LEU A 141 -23.19 34.88 -13.91
CA LEU A 141 -22.80 34.84 -12.50
C LEU A 141 -22.77 36.25 -11.89
N PHE A 142 -22.17 37.21 -12.58
CA PHE A 142 -22.04 38.58 -12.05
C PHE A 142 -23.37 39.33 -12.08
N THR A 143 -24.19 39.13 -13.11
CA THR A 143 -25.54 39.69 -13.19
C THR A 143 -26.52 38.99 -12.26
N GLY A 144 -26.39 37.68 -12.06
CA GLY A 144 -27.15 36.95 -11.04
C GLY A 144 -26.86 37.48 -9.64
N LEU A 145 -25.58 37.68 -9.29
CA LEU A 145 -25.17 38.30 -8.03
C LEU A 145 -25.65 39.75 -7.90
N SER A 146 -25.71 40.52 -8.98
CA SER A 146 -26.21 41.90 -8.94
C SER A 146 -27.74 41.97 -8.88
N LEU A 147 -28.48 41.06 -9.54
CA LEU A 147 -29.94 40.95 -9.47
C LEU A 147 -30.40 40.50 -8.07
N LEU A 148 -29.57 39.72 -7.37
CA LEU A 148 -29.77 39.40 -5.97
C LEU A 148 -29.76 40.65 -5.05
N LYS A 149 -29.32 41.86 -5.50
CA LYS A 149 -29.58 43.14 -4.79
C LYS A 149 -31.05 43.32 -4.42
N THR A 150 -31.98 42.82 -5.24
CA THR A 150 -33.43 43.06 -5.08
C THR A 150 -34.19 41.93 -4.38
N LYS A 151 -33.60 40.73 -4.27
CA LYS A 151 -34.23 39.54 -3.64
C LYS A 151 -33.49 39.01 -2.41
N PHE A 152 -32.52 39.76 -1.88
CA PHE A 152 -31.86 39.41 -0.61
C PHE A 152 -32.80 39.45 0.60
N ALA A 153 -34.04 39.96 0.47
CA ALA A 153 -35.07 39.89 1.52
C ALA A 153 -35.66 38.48 1.73
N PHE A 154 -35.55 37.57 0.75
CA PHE A 154 -36.03 36.18 0.87
C PHE A 154 -34.91 35.19 1.24
N ILE A 155 -33.65 35.56 1.01
CA ILE A 155 -32.47 34.76 1.41
C ILE A 155 -32.02 35.13 2.82
N SER A 156 -32.30 36.34 3.29
CA SER A 156 -32.05 36.78 4.68
C SER A 156 -32.89 36.06 5.74
N SER A 157 -33.93 35.33 5.36
CA SER A 157 -34.71 34.46 6.26
C SER A 157 -34.04 33.11 6.50
N PHE A 158 -33.07 32.73 5.67
CA PHE A 158 -32.22 31.56 5.91
C PHE A 158 -30.93 31.99 6.59
N SER A 159 -30.55 31.33 7.68
CA SER A 159 -29.23 31.53 8.25
C SER A 159 -28.15 31.07 7.26
N VAL A 160 -26.97 31.68 7.31
CA VAL A 160 -25.81 31.29 6.47
C VAL A 160 -25.53 29.78 6.55
N TYR A 161 -25.81 29.18 7.71
CA TYR A 161 -25.72 27.74 7.94
C TYR A 161 -26.70 26.92 7.09
N GLN A 162 -27.94 27.38 6.90
CA GLN A 162 -28.94 26.65 6.11
C GLN A 162 -28.61 26.67 4.61
N ILE A 163 -28.10 27.78 4.10
CA ILE A 163 -27.62 27.87 2.71
C ILE A 163 -26.41 26.94 2.52
N PHE A 164 -25.48 26.94 3.47
CA PHE A 164 -24.32 26.05 3.44
C PHE A 164 -24.73 24.57 3.47
N ILE A 165 -25.71 24.21 4.30
CA ILE A 165 -26.27 22.86 4.38
C ILE A 165 -26.91 22.45 3.05
N ILE A 166 -27.72 23.31 2.42
CA ILE A 166 -28.38 23.00 1.14
C ILE A 166 -27.35 22.78 0.03
N VAL A 167 -26.35 23.67 -0.08
CA VAL A 167 -25.27 23.53 -1.07
C VAL A 167 -24.43 22.29 -0.80
N PHE A 168 -24.12 22.00 0.47
CA PHE A 168 -23.39 20.80 0.87
C PHE A 168 -24.18 19.52 0.54
N LEU A 169 -25.48 19.48 0.83
CA LEU A 169 -26.36 18.36 0.50
C LEU A 169 -26.48 18.17 -1.02
N PHE A 170 -26.64 19.25 -1.79
CA PHE A 170 -26.65 19.19 -3.25
C PHE A 170 -25.32 18.65 -3.79
N PHE A 171 -24.19 19.12 -3.27
CA PHE A 171 -22.87 18.61 -3.62
C PHE A 171 -22.73 17.11 -3.30
N LEU A 172 -23.19 16.65 -2.14
CA LEU A 172 -23.19 15.23 -1.78
C LEU A 172 -24.07 14.38 -2.72
N VAL A 173 -25.21 14.90 -3.17
CA VAL A 173 -26.08 14.23 -4.14
C VAL A 173 -25.42 14.14 -5.50
N VAL A 174 -24.85 15.23 -6.01
CA VAL A 174 -24.10 15.24 -7.28
C VAL A 174 -22.90 14.29 -7.21
N LEU A 175 -22.15 14.31 -6.10
CA LEU A 175 -21.04 13.40 -5.86
C LEU A 175 -21.51 11.94 -5.84
N LYS A 176 -22.66 11.65 -5.23
CA LYS A 176 -23.23 10.30 -5.17
C LYS A 176 -23.73 9.82 -6.55
N ILE A 177 -24.39 10.67 -7.32
CA ILE A 177 -24.81 10.36 -8.71
C ILE A 177 -23.59 10.11 -9.59
N PHE A 178 -22.59 10.99 -9.52
CA PHE A 178 -21.32 10.83 -10.24
C PHE A 178 -20.62 9.53 -9.85
N THR A 179 -20.59 9.20 -8.56
CA THR A 179 -20.02 7.96 -8.04
C THR A 179 -20.77 6.74 -8.57
N ILE A 180 -22.11 6.74 -8.58
CA ILE A 180 -22.93 5.67 -9.15
C ILE A 180 -22.67 5.49 -10.65
N LEU A 181 -22.63 6.59 -11.40
CA LEU A 181 -22.34 6.58 -12.84
C LEU A 181 -20.95 6.01 -13.09
N VAL A 182 -19.92 6.50 -12.41
CA VAL A 182 -18.55 5.98 -12.52
C VAL A 182 -18.49 4.50 -12.17
N TYR A 183 -19.16 4.05 -11.10
CA TYR A 183 -19.20 2.64 -10.72
C TYR A 183 -19.89 1.74 -11.74
N SER A 184 -20.87 2.25 -12.51
CA SER A 184 -21.53 1.48 -13.57
C SER A 184 -20.64 1.22 -14.80
N PHE A 185 -19.58 2.01 -14.99
CA PHE A 185 -18.65 1.90 -16.13
C PHE A 185 -17.27 1.34 -15.76
N LEU A 186 -16.98 1.13 -14.47
CA LEU A 186 -15.72 0.55 -14.03
C LEU A 186 -15.78 -0.99 -14.10
N ASP A 187 -14.72 -1.60 -14.63
CA ASP A 187 -14.49 -3.04 -14.49
C ASP A 187 -14.56 -3.42 -13.00
N LYS A 188 -15.21 -4.56 -12.70
CA LYS A 188 -15.37 -5.12 -11.35
C LYS A 188 -14.03 -5.16 -10.60
N ALA A 189 -12.92 -5.43 -11.28
CA ALA A 189 -11.59 -5.41 -10.67
C ALA A 189 -11.21 -4.04 -10.09
N TYR A 190 -11.52 -2.95 -10.79
CA TYR A 190 -11.28 -1.59 -10.32
C TYR A 190 -12.25 -1.17 -9.23
N LEU A 191 -13.52 -1.58 -9.34
CA LEU A 191 -14.51 -1.38 -8.30
C LEU A 191 -14.01 -1.97 -6.98
N TYR A 192 -13.54 -3.22 -6.98
CA TYR A 192 -13.00 -3.85 -5.78
C TYR A 192 -11.77 -3.11 -5.25
N LYS A 193 -10.89 -2.61 -6.12
CA LYS A 193 -9.72 -1.82 -5.71
C LYS A 193 -10.09 -0.46 -5.09
N ILE A 194 -11.17 0.18 -5.51
CA ILE A 194 -11.66 1.41 -4.88
C ILE A 194 -12.32 1.08 -3.54
N LEU A 195 -13.16 0.03 -3.51
CA LEU A 195 -13.80 -0.41 -2.28
C LEU A 195 -12.78 -0.87 -1.22
N SER A 196 -11.65 -1.45 -1.64
CA SER A 196 -10.57 -1.86 -0.74
C SER A 196 -9.91 -0.69 -0.03
N LEU A 197 -10.03 0.56 -0.52
CA LEU A 197 -9.52 1.75 0.17
C LEU A 197 -10.19 2.00 1.52
N ARG A 198 -11.36 1.38 1.78
CA ARG A 198 -11.99 1.42 3.12
C ARG A 198 -11.25 0.60 4.17
N TYR A 199 -10.43 -0.36 3.73
CA TYR A 199 -9.71 -1.29 4.60
C TYR A 199 -8.21 -1.02 4.46
N TYR A 200 -7.60 -0.44 5.50
CA TYR A 200 -6.19 -0.04 5.44
C TYR A 200 -5.24 -1.24 5.28
N GLU A 201 -5.67 -2.46 5.60
CA GLU A 201 -4.91 -3.69 5.31
C GLU A 201 -4.56 -3.83 3.83
N PHE A 202 -5.36 -3.26 2.91
CA PHE A 202 -5.11 -3.31 1.46
C PHE A 202 -4.49 -2.04 0.90
N TRP A 203 -4.14 -1.07 1.75
CA TRP A 203 -3.54 0.18 1.27
C TRP A 203 -2.16 -0.09 0.66
N ASN A 204 -1.79 0.74 -0.30
CA ASN A 204 -0.46 0.66 -0.89
C ASN A 204 0.58 0.92 0.21
N PRO A 205 1.58 0.04 0.40
CA PRO A 205 2.60 0.22 1.43
C PRO A 205 3.34 1.57 1.32
N ASN A 206 3.59 2.05 0.10
CA ASN A 206 4.28 3.33 -0.11
C ASN A 206 3.51 4.52 0.47
N PHE A 207 2.17 4.42 0.56
CA PHE A 207 1.33 5.45 1.17
C PHE A 207 1.15 5.21 2.67
N PHE A 208 0.86 3.97 3.07
CA PHE A 208 0.64 3.59 4.46
C PHE A 208 1.85 3.90 5.36
N TYR A 209 3.08 3.75 4.87
CA TYR A 209 4.28 4.01 5.68
C TYR A 209 4.76 5.47 5.69
N ILE A 210 4.09 6.41 5.00
CA ILE A 210 4.53 7.82 4.95
C ILE A 210 4.68 8.42 6.37
N PRO A 211 3.69 8.30 7.29
CA PRO A 211 3.84 8.85 8.65
C PRO A 211 4.99 8.21 9.42
N VAL A 212 5.23 6.91 9.21
CA VAL A 212 6.31 6.15 9.85
C VAL A 212 7.68 6.65 9.39
N VAL A 213 7.83 6.97 8.10
CA VAL A 213 9.08 7.53 7.56
C VAL A 213 9.41 8.87 8.22
N PHE A 214 8.43 9.77 8.38
CA PHE A 214 8.65 11.02 9.10
C PHE A 214 9.03 10.78 10.56
N TYR A 215 8.37 9.81 11.21
CA TYR A 215 8.66 9.46 12.59
C TYR A 215 10.05 8.82 12.78
N TYR A 216 10.52 8.06 11.80
CA TYR A 216 11.88 7.53 11.73
C TYR A 216 12.91 8.67 11.69
N PHE A 217 12.74 9.65 10.80
CA PHE A 217 13.63 10.82 10.73
C PHE A 217 13.60 11.66 12.00
N TYR A 218 12.43 11.81 12.62
CA TYR A 218 12.30 12.47 13.92
C TYR A 218 13.24 11.85 14.97
N PHE A 219 13.32 10.52 15.06
CA PHE A 219 14.22 9.87 16.03
C PHE A 219 15.70 9.98 15.71
N LEU A 220 16.07 9.95 14.42
CA LEU A 220 17.45 10.21 14.00
C LEU A 220 17.93 11.57 14.53
N ILE A 221 17.10 12.60 14.37
CA ILE A 221 17.39 13.95 14.85
C ILE A 221 17.33 14.02 16.38
N ARG A 222 16.24 13.53 16.99
CA ARG A 222 15.98 13.63 18.43
C ARG A 222 17.04 12.92 19.29
N TYR A 223 17.60 11.83 18.78
CA TYR A 223 18.62 11.04 19.47
C TYR A 223 20.03 11.19 18.90
N TRP A 224 20.23 12.01 17.87
CA TRP A 224 21.51 12.18 17.20
C TRP A 224 22.10 10.85 16.73
N LEU A 225 21.25 10.02 16.14
CA LEU A 225 21.62 8.70 15.64
C LEU A 225 21.78 8.74 14.12
N PRO A 226 22.82 8.08 13.57
CA PRO A 226 22.94 7.95 12.13
C PRO A 226 21.93 6.90 11.60
N PRO A 227 21.55 6.93 10.31
CA PRO A 227 20.54 6.01 9.77
C PRO A 227 20.89 4.52 9.92
N ASN A 228 22.17 4.17 9.96
CA ASN A 228 22.69 2.82 10.18
C ASN A 228 22.68 2.39 11.66
N SER A 229 22.25 3.24 12.60
CA SER A 229 22.12 2.90 14.04
C SER A 229 21.19 1.73 14.32
N ILE A 230 20.22 1.49 13.44
CA ILE A 230 19.29 0.37 13.54
C ILE A 230 19.99 -1.01 13.39
N SER A 231 21.25 -1.04 12.95
CA SER A 231 22.10 -2.25 12.98
C SER A 231 22.59 -2.63 14.37
N CYS A 232 22.51 -1.72 15.35
CA CYS A 232 22.87 -1.99 16.75
C CYS A 232 21.71 -2.55 17.58
N VAL A 233 20.52 -2.71 16.98
CA VAL A 233 19.32 -3.11 17.73
C VAL A 233 19.47 -4.51 18.31
N ASN A 234 20.00 -5.45 17.54
CA ASN A 234 20.26 -6.82 17.99
C ASN A 234 21.74 -7.18 17.80
N PRO A 235 22.61 -6.95 18.80
CA PRO A 235 24.04 -7.28 18.72
C PRO A 235 24.34 -8.75 18.40
N CYS A 236 23.39 -9.67 18.66
CA CYS A 236 23.54 -11.08 18.32
C CYS A 236 23.57 -11.36 16.80
N PHE A 237 23.06 -10.43 15.99
CA PHE A 237 22.98 -10.56 14.53
C PHE A 237 23.99 -9.64 13.85
N LYS A 238 24.55 -10.12 12.72
CA LYS A 238 25.63 -9.43 12.01
C LYS A 238 25.24 -8.02 11.56
N TYR A 239 23.99 -7.81 11.16
CA TYR A 239 23.47 -6.52 10.76
C TYR A 239 22.26 -6.07 11.58
N GLY A 240 22.14 -6.54 12.82
CA GLY A 240 21.01 -6.22 13.70
C GLY A 240 19.69 -6.94 13.33
N GLY A 241 19.74 -7.90 12.40
CA GLY A 241 18.60 -8.66 11.91
C GLY A 241 17.78 -7.91 10.86
N MET A 242 18.46 -7.12 10.01
CA MET A 242 17.88 -6.51 8.81
C MET A 242 17.65 -7.55 7.72
N SER A 243 16.87 -7.22 6.69
CA SER A 243 16.50 -8.14 5.60
C SER A 243 17.67 -8.73 4.79
N PHE A 244 18.88 -8.21 4.96
CA PHE A 244 20.10 -8.70 4.32
C PHE A 244 20.98 -9.59 5.22
N ASP A 245 20.60 -9.79 6.49
CA ASP A 245 21.14 -10.86 7.33
C ASP A 245 20.71 -12.24 6.77
N SER A 246 21.54 -13.26 7.03
CA SER A 246 21.22 -14.65 6.68
C SER A 246 20.13 -15.16 7.61
N LYS A 247 19.04 -15.68 7.05
CA LYS A 247 17.99 -16.34 7.83
C LYS A 247 18.51 -17.56 8.55
N TYR A 248 19.41 -18.31 7.91
CA TYR A 248 20.05 -19.46 8.53
C TYR A 248 20.89 -19.03 9.74
N ASP A 249 21.75 -18.02 9.59
CA ASP A 249 22.61 -17.54 10.67
C ASP A 249 21.77 -17.03 11.85
N MET A 250 20.71 -16.27 11.59
CA MET A 250 19.81 -15.77 12.63
C MET A 250 19.13 -16.91 13.38
N LEU A 251 18.53 -17.86 12.67
CA LEU A 251 17.87 -19.02 13.27
C LEU A 251 18.87 -19.89 14.04
N SER A 252 20.12 -19.97 13.56
CA SER A 252 21.18 -20.76 14.19
C SER A 252 21.58 -20.25 15.58
N LYS A 253 21.32 -18.98 15.90
CA LYS A 253 21.55 -18.42 17.25
C LYS A 253 20.69 -19.07 18.32
N PHE A 254 19.60 -19.74 17.91
CA PHE A 254 18.66 -20.40 18.81
C PHE A 254 18.87 -21.93 18.90
N LYS A 255 19.98 -22.47 18.36
CA LYS A 255 20.27 -23.91 18.33
C LYS A 255 20.39 -24.59 19.69
N SER A 256 20.65 -23.84 20.77
CA SER A 256 20.58 -24.38 22.14
C SER A 256 19.17 -24.88 22.51
N PHE A 257 18.16 -24.46 21.74
CA PHE A 257 16.76 -24.86 21.86
C PHE A 257 16.31 -25.74 20.69
N ASP A 258 17.17 -26.62 20.17
CA ASP A 258 16.96 -27.40 18.93
C ASP A 258 15.59 -28.10 18.84
N ARG A 259 15.04 -28.55 19.98
CA ARG A 259 13.67 -29.11 20.05
C ARG A 259 12.62 -28.16 19.48
N TYR A 260 12.74 -26.86 19.73
CA TYR A 260 11.77 -25.84 19.34
C TYR A 260 12.11 -25.17 18.01
N ILE A 261 13.25 -25.46 17.40
CA ILE A 261 13.67 -24.87 16.14
C ILE A 261 13.42 -25.87 15.00
N THR A 262 13.08 -25.36 13.82
CA THR A 262 13.00 -26.21 12.63
C THR A 262 14.38 -26.68 12.19
N LYS A 263 14.52 -27.98 11.93
CA LYS A 263 15.69 -28.55 11.24
C LYS A 263 15.92 -27.84 9.92
N THR A 264 17.13 -27.34 9.74
CA THR A 264 17.48 -26.44 8.65
C THR A 264 18.88 -26.74 8.12
N VAL A 265 19.00 -26.84 6.79
CA VAL A 265 20.25 -26.99 6.03
C VAL A 265 20.47 -25.71 5.22
N PHE A 266 21.71 -25.23 5.22
CA PHE A 266 22.14 -24.12 4.38
C PHE A 266 23.03 -24.64 3.25
N ILE A 267 22.74 -24.23 2.02
CA ILE A 267 23.56 -24.51 0.85
C ILE A 267 24.11 -23.20 0.31
N SER A 268 25.44 -23.11 0.31
CA SER A 268 26.17 -21.94 -0.19
C SER A 268 26.12 -21.89 -1.72
N PRO A 269 26.00 -20.70 -2.34
CA PRO A 269 25.98 -20.55 -3.79
C PRO A 269 27.36 -20.79 -4.42
N LEU A 270 28.41 -20.89 -3.60
CA LEU A 270 29.78 -21.15 -4.05
C LEU A 270 30.08 -22.64 -4.24
N VAL A 271 29.18 -23.52 -3.78
CA VAL A 271 29.40 -24.96 -3.92
C VAL A 271 29.00 -25.37 -5.32
N ASN A 272 29.86 -26.17 -5.95
CA ASN A 272 29.56 -26.76 -7.25
C ASN A 272 28.36 -27.70 -7.10
N LYS A 273 27.31 -27.46 -7.88
CA LYS A 273 26.04 -28.18 -7.76
C LYS A 273 26.21 -29.68 -8.03
N ASP A 274 27.17 -30.03 -8.89
CA ASP A 274 27.48 -31.41 -9.26
C ASP A 274 28.24 -32.17 -8.16
N GLU A 275 28.78 -31.47 -7.16
CA GLU A 275 29.56 -32.05 -6.05
C GLU A 275 28.72 -32.23 -4.77
N ILE A 276 27.47 -31.73 -4.75
CA ILE A 276 26.61 -31.78 -3.57
C ILE A 276 25.67 -33.00 -3.65
N ASP A 277 25.88 -33.93 -2.74
CA ASP A 277 24.90 -34.97 -2.44
C ASP A 277 23.84 -34.44 -1.45
N ILE A 278 22.76 -33.87 -1.99
CA ILE A 278 21.65 -33.32 -1.21
C ILE A 278 20.97 -34.41 -0.36
N GLU A 279 20.84 -35.63 -0.88
CA GLU A 279 20.23 -36.75 -0.17
C GLU A 279 21.02 -37.12 1.09
N LYS A 280 22.35 -37.20 0.96
CA LYS A 280 23.24 -37.45 2.10
C LYS A 280 23.10 -36.37 3.16
N ILE A 281 23.11 -35.08 2.78
CA ILE A 281 22.96 -33.96 3.71
C ILE A 281 21.58 -34.01 4.41
N MET A 282 20.52 -34.33 3.67
CA MET A 282 19.18 -34.50 4.24
C MET A 282 19.14 -35.64 5.26
N LYS A 283 19.76 -36.79 4.94
CA LYS A 283 19.82 -37.95 5.82
C LYS A 283 20.60 -37.64 7.10
N GLU A 284 21.76 -36.98 7.00
CA GLU A 284 22.58 -36.57 8.15
C GLU A 284 21.85 -35.59 9.08
N LYS A 285 20.93 -34.78 8.54
CA LYS A 285 20.10 -33.84 9.32
C LYS A 285 18.74 -34.40 9.71
N GLY A 286 18.41 -35.62 9.29
CA GLY A 286 17.11 -36.23 9.53
C GLY A 286 15.95 -35.39 8.98
N LEU A 287 16.11 -34.87 7.76
CA LEU A 287 15.08 -34.16 6.99
C LEU A 287 14.28 -35.15 6.14
N ASN A 288 12.96 -35.08 6.20
CA ASN A 288 12.04 -35.91 5.42
C ASN A 288 11.08 -35.02 4.62
N PHE A 289 10.63 -35.51 3.45
CA PHE A 289 9.61 -34.81 2.69
C PHE A 289 8.24 -34.83 3.40
N PRO A 290 7.42 -33.79 3.23
CA PRO A 290 7.69 -32.58 2.45
C PRO A 290 8.67 -31.61 3.12
N LEU A 291 9.35 -30.78 2.32
CA LEU A 291 10.31 -29.76 2.78
C LEU A 291 9.95 -28.37 2.27
N ILE A 292 10.52 -27.34 2.87
CA ILE A 292 10.54 -25.98 2.35
C ILE A 292 11.93 -25.65 1.82
N ALA A 293 12.01 -25.29 0.54
CA ALA A 293 13.18 -24.67 -0.06
C ALA A 293 12.93 -23.15 -0.20
N LYS A 294 13.88 -22.33 0.25
CA LYS A 294 13.78 -20.86 0.16
C LYS A 294 15.15 -20.19 0.04
N PRO A 295 15.26 -18.99 -0.52
CA PRO A 295 16.50 -18.23 -0.47
C PRO A 295 16.88 -17.88 0.98
N ASP A 296 18.17 -17.95 1.30
CA ASP A 296 18.68 -17.55 2.62
C ASP A 296 18.44 -16.06 2.91
N LYS A 297 18.49 -15.24 1.87
CA LYS A 297 18.21 -13.80 1.95
C LYS A 297 17.02 -13.48 1.06
N GLY A 298 15.97 -12.93 1.63
CA GLY A 298 14.76 -12.61 0.88
C GLY A 298 13.62 -12.17 1.79
N HIS A 299 12.65 -11.48 1.20
CA HIS A 299 11.50 -10.92 1.92
C HIS A 299 10.17 -11.32 1.26
N ARG A 300 9.07 -11.20 2.02
CA ARG A 300 7.68 -11.35 1.53
C ARG A 300 7.38 -12.69 0.83
N GLY A 301 8.04 -13.76 1.25
CA GLY A 301 7.80 -15.10 0.71
C GLY A 301 8.29 -15.32 -0.73
N TYR A 302 9.16 -14.44 -1.25
CA TYR A 302 9.76 -14.60 -2.56
C TYR A 302 10.64 -15.86 -2.61
N GLY A 303 10.45 -16.68 -3.65
CA GLY A 303 11.22 -17.90 -3.89
C GLY A 303 10.93 -19.05 -2.92
N ILE A 304 9.90 -18.97 -2.07
CA ILE A 304 9.57 -20.09 -1.17
C ILE A 304 8.80 -21.16 -1.95
N LYS A 305 9.29 -22.41 -1.93
CA LYS A 305 8.64 -23.56 -2.53
C LYS A 305 8.50 -24.70 -1.52
N LYS A 306 7.29 -25.28 -1.42
CA LYS A 306 7.08 -26.59 -0.78
C LYS A 306 7.48 -27.66 -1.80
N VAL A 307 8.44 -28.50 -1.44
CA VAL A 307 8.91 -29.61 -2.29
C VAL A 307 8.49 -30.93 -1.65
N SER A 308 7.90 -31.81 -2.47
CA SER A 308 7.29 -33.06 -2.00
C SER A 308 8.16 -34.29 -2.26
N ASN A 309 9.19 -34.14 -3.07
CA ASN A 309 10.10 -35.21 -3.47
C ASN A 309 11.45 -34.62 -3.92
N LEU A 310 12.43 -35.50 -4.14
CA LEU A 310 13.78 -35.12 -4.53
C LEU A 310 13.83 -34.42 -5.90
N LYS A 311 13.00 -34.85 -6.86
CA LYS A 311 12.95 -34.23 -8.18
C LYS A 311 12.58 -32.75 -8.07
N GLU A 312 11.52 -32.41 -7.34
CA GLU A 312 11.11 -31.02 -7.12
C GLU A 312 12.17 -30.18 -6.40
N LEU A 313 12.92 -30.80 -5.49
CA LEU A 313 14.03 -30.16 -4.77
C LEU A 313 15.22 -29.90 -5.70
N ASN A 314 15.61 -30.86 -6.54
CA ASN A 314 16.65 -30.70 -7.55
C ASN A 314 16.26 -29.64 -8.58
N ASP A 315 15.02 -29.65 -9.08
CA ASP A 315 14.50 -28.62 -9.98
C ASP A 315 14.63 -27.22 -9.35
N TYR A 316 14.29 -27.08 -8.07
CA TYR A 316 14.43 -25.80 -7.36
C TYR A 316 15.91 -25.40 -7.22
N PHE A 317 16.76 -26.38 -6.89
CA PHE A 317 18.19 -26.20 -6.71
C PHE A 317 18.87 -25.74 -8.00
N GLU A 318 18.59 -26.38 -9.14
CA GLU A 318 19.13 -26.01 -10.47
C GLU A 318 18.74 -24.59 -10.88
N ASN A 319 17.47 -24.22 -10.67
CA ASN A 319 16.92 -22.93 -11.09
C ASN A 319 17.30 -21.75 -10.18
N THR A 320 17.89 -22.01 -9.01
CA THR A 320 18.27 -20.97 -8.05
C THR A 320 19.77 -20.71 -8.06
N LYS A 321 20.18 -19.44 -8.20
CA LYS A 321 21.59 -19.00 -8.24
C LYS A 321 22.10 -18.44 -6.90
N GLU A 322 21.22 -18.26 -5.94
CA GLU A 322 21.55 -17.67 -4.64
C GLU A 322 21.72 -18.75 -3.57
N ALA A 323 22.15 -18.36 -2.37
CA ALA A 323 22.21 -19.27 -1.22
C ALA A 323 20.82 -19.79 -0.88
N ILE A 324 20.70 -21.09 -0.58
CA ILE A 324 19.42 -21.77 -0.35
C ILE A 324 19.38 -22.30 1.07
N ILE A 325 18.19 -22.23 1.66
CA ILE A 325 17.82 -22.94 2.87
C ILE A 325 16.85 -24.06 2.51
N ILE A 326 17.14 -25.27 2.97
CA ILE A 326 16.21 -26.41 2.99
C ILE A 326 15.80 -26.63 4.45
N GLN A 327 14.50 -26.62 4.71
CA GLN A 327 13.95 -26.64 6.06
C GLN A 327 12.82 -27.67 6.16
N GLU A 328 12.68 -28.34 7.30
CA GLU A 328 11.55 -29.25 7.53
C GLU A 328 10.20 -28.51 7.39
N PHE A 329 9.22 -29.16 6.75
CA PHE A 329 7.88 -28.61 6.65
C PHE A 329 7.08 -28.98 7.90
N ILE A 330 6.70 -27.97 8.69
CA ILE A 330 5.87 -28.17 9.87
C ILE A 330 4.38 -28.10 9.49
N GLU A 331 3.67 -29.21 9.66
CA GLU A 331 2.24 -29.35 9.31
C GLU A 331 1.28 -28.82 10.38
N TYR A 332 1.82 -28.33 11.48
CA TYR A 332 1.05 -27.81 12.61
C TYR A 332 0.04 -26.75 12.14
N PRO A 333 -1.23 -26.84 12.57
CA PRO A 333 -2.34 -26.10 11.97
C PRO A 333 -2.37 -24.63 12.38
N TYR A 334 -1.77 -24.27 13.52
CA TYR A 334 -1.81 -22.92 14.05
C TYR A 334 -0.48 -22.20 13.80
N GLU A 335 -0.52 -21.01 13.19
CA GLU A 335 0.66 -20.17 12.95
C GLU A 335 0.49 -18.82 13.65
N TYR A 336 1.50 -18.41 14.43
CA TYR A 336 1.52 -17.11 15.11
C TYR A 336 2.81 -16.35 14.85
N GLY A 337 2.68 -15.02 14.75
CA GLY A 337 3.79 -14.08 14.85
C GLY A 337 3.90 -13.54 16.28
N ILE A 338 4.98 -13.83 16.98
CA ILE A 338 5.19 -13.41 18.38
C ILE A 338 6.35 -12.42 18.44
N PHE A 339 6.06 -11.21 18.86
CA PHE A 339 7.01 -10.10 18.86
C PHE A 339 7.66 -9.95 20.23
N TRP A 340 8.97 -10.12 20.27
CA TRP A 340 9.81 -9.93 21.45
C TRP A 340 10.38 -8.52 21.51
N LEU A 341 10.39 -7.95 22.71
CA LEU A 341 10.97 -6.65 23.00
C LEU A 341 11.66 -6.67 24.35
N GLN A 342 12.95 -6.37 24.36
CA GLN A 342 13.76 -6.24 25.56
C GLN A 342 14.66 -5.03 25.44
N ILE A 343 14.41 -4.04 26.29
CA ILE A 343 15.32 -2.90 26.43
C ILE A 343 16.59 -3.38 27.16
N PRO A 344 17.81 -3.07 26.69
CA PRO A 344 19.04 -3.47 27.37
C PRO A 344 19.04 -3.04 28.85
N GLY A 345 19.30 -4.00 29.74
CA GLY A 345 19.26 -3.83 31.20
C GLY A 345 17.87 -3.92 31.84
N GLU A 346 16.83 -4.23 31.06
CA GLU A 346 15.46 -4.38 31.56
C GLU A 346 14.94 -5.80 31.24
N GLN A 347 13.87 -6.20 31.94
CA GLN A 347 13.17 -7.45 31.64
C GLN A 347 12.47 -7.35 30.29
N GLY A 348 12.61 -8.39 29.47
CA GLY A 348 11.94 -8.46 28.17
C GLY A 348 10.47 -8.84 28.28
N THR A 349 9.72 -8.56 27.22
CA THR A 349 8.28 -8.79 27.14
C THR A 349 7.86 -9.21 25.73
N ILE A 350 6.76 -9.95 25.66
CA ILE A 350 6.06 -10.23 24.41
C ILE A 350 5.14 -9.05 24.12
N ALA A 351 5.55 -8.19 23.19
CA ALA A 351 4.86 -6.94 22.87
C ALA A 351 3.67 -7.11 21.90
N SER A 352 3.60 -8.23 21.19
CA SER A 352 2.55 -8.49 20.21
C SER A 352 2.41 -9.98 19.91
N ILE A 353 1.17 -10.46 19.82
CA ILE A 353 0.82 -11.80 19.33
C ILE A 353 -0.11 -11.64 18.14
N THR A 354 0.29 -12.18 16.99
CA THR A 354 -0.48 -12.15 15.74
C THR A 354 -0.89 -13.56 15.38
N ARG A 355 -2.19 -13.86 15.37
CA ARG A 355 -2.70 -15.11 14.78
C ARG A 355 -2.70 -14.98 13.26
N LYS A 356 -2.16 -15.98 12.57
CA LYS A 356 -2.11 -16.01 11.11
C LYS A 356 -3.01 -17.09 10.56
N SER A 357 -4.09 -16.67 9.92
CA SER A 357 -5.12 -17.57 9.40
C SER A 357 -5.05 -17.62 7.88
N ILE A 358 -4.99 -18.84 7.32
CA ILE A 358 -5.04 -19.06 5.87
C ILE A 358 -6.49 -18.86 5.40
N PRO A 359 -6.74 -18.02 4.39
CA PRO A 359 -8.08 -17.83 3.84
C PRO A 359 -8.61 -19.11 3.20
N LEU A 360 -9.88 -19.42 3.50
CA LEU A 360 -10.61 -20.59 3.00
C LEU A 360 -11.80 -20.13 2.15
N ILE A 361 -12.10 -20.91 1.11
CA ILE A 361 -13.33 -20.81 0.32
C ILE A 361 -14.10 -22.11 0.48
N PHE A 362 -15.42 -21.99 0.68
CA PHE A 362 -16.31 -23.14 0.79
C PHE A 362 -17.05 -23.31 -0.53
N GLY A 363 -16.99 -24.50 -1.11
CA GLY A 363 -17.75 -24.85 -2.30
C GLY A 363 -19.25 -24.87 -2.00
N ASP A 364 -20.03 -24.37 -2.96
CA ASP A 364 -21.49 -24.39 -2.90
C ASP A 364 -22.12 -25.34 -3.93
N GLY A 365 -21.31 -26.00 -4.74
CA GLY A 365 -21.74 -26.90 -5.82
C GLY A 365 -22.31 -26.18 -7.04
N LEU A 366 -22.30 -24.85 -7.08
CA LEU A 366 -22.94 -24.03 -8.11
C LEU A 366 -21.95 -23.12 -8.83
N HIS A 367 -21.00 -22.54 -8.10
CA HIS A 367 -20.08 -21.53 -8.60
C HIS A 367 -18.67 -22.06 -8.75
N THR A 368 -17.98 -21.52 -9.74
CA THR A 368 -16.54 -21.74 -9.94
C THR A 368 -15.72 -21.14 -8.81
N LEU A 369 -14.51 -21.63 -8.58
CA LEU A 369 -13.57 -21.05 -7.62
C LEU A 369 -13.37 -19.54 -7.87
N ARG A 370 -13.27 -19.13 -9.13
CA ARG A 370 -13.17 -17.73 -9.54
C ARG A 370 -14.33 -16.89 -9.02
N GLU A 371 -15.55 -17.36 -9.22
CA GLU A 371 -16.76 -16.66 -8.77
C GLU A 371 -16.86 -16.63 -7.25
N LEU A 372 -16.51 -17.72 -6.57
CA LEU A 372 -16.49 -17.79 -5.11
C LEU A 372 -15.48 -16.79 -4.52
N ILE A 373 -14.28 -16.65 -5.09
CA ILE A 373 -13.29 -15.64 -4.68
C ILE A 373 -13.83 -14.22 -4.84
N LEU A 374 -14.51 -13.91 -5.96
CA LEU A 374 -15.09 -12.59 -6.21
C LEU A 374 -16.31 -12.29 -5.32
N LYS A 375 -17.04 -13.34 -4.91
CA LYS A 375 -18.16 -13.25 -3.97
C LYS A 375 -17.72 -13.17 -2.51
N ASP A 376 -16.55 -13.69 -2.16
CA ASP A 376 -16.06 -13.60 -0.79
C ASP A 376 -15.83 -12.14 -0.36
N LYS A 377 -16.21 -11.80 0.87
CA LYS A 377 -16.22 -10.42 1.37
C LYS A 377 -14.83 -9.78 1.44
N ARG A 378 -13.77 -10.58 1.59
CA ARG A 378 -12.39 -10.12 1.70
C ARG A 378 -11.55 -10.52 0.49
N ALA A 379 -11.64 -11.78 0.06
CA ALA A 379 -10.77 -12.35 -0.97
C ALA A 379 -10.89 -11.60 -2.30
N ARG A 380 -12.07 -11.03 -2.59
CA ARG A 380 -12.31 -10.17 -3.76
C ARG A 380 -11.32 -9.00 -3.90
N PHE A 381 -10.81 -8.46 -2.79
CA PHE A 381 -9.90 -7.31 -2.82
C PHE A 381 -8.48 -7.66 -3.24
N ILE A 382 -8.11 -8.94 -3.12
CA ILE A 382 -6.81 -9.46 -3.52
C ILE A 382 -6.95 -10.62 -4.53
N ALA A 383 -8.08 -10.66 -5.25
CA ALA A 383 -8.45 -11.73 -6.16
C ALA A 383 -7.38 -12.02 -7.21
N SER A 384 -6.68 -11.00 -7.71
CA SER A 384 -5.59 -11.18 -8.68
C SER A 384 -4.44 -12.05 -8.17
N VAL A 385 -4.14 -12.00 -6.86
CA VAL A 385 -3.12 -12.87 -6.25
C VAL A 385 -3.60 -14.31 -6.19
N TYR A 386 -4.88 -14.54 -5.85
CA TYR A 386 -5.44 -15.88 -5.83
C TYR A 386 -5.63 -16.45 -7.23
N PHE A 387 -6.00 -15.62 -8.21
CA PHE A 387 -6.13 -16.01 -9.60
C PHE A 387 -4.80 -16.47 -10.17
N ALA A 388 -3.73 -15.68 -9.96
CA ALA A 388 -2.40 -16.07 -10.41
C ALA A 388 -1.94 -17.39 -9.80
N ARG A 389 -2.22 -17.63 -8.51
CA ARG A 389 -1.81 -18.85 -7.80
C ARG A 389 -2.58 -20.10 -8.20
N HIS A 390 -3.87 -19.96 -8.52
CA HIS A 390 -4.80 -21.07 -8.69
C HIS A 390 -5.31 -21.20 -10.12
N LEU A 391 -4.55 -20.72 -11.11
CA LEU A 391 -4.96 -20.65 -12.53
C LEU A 391 -5.62 -21.93 -13.03
N LYS A 392 -5.07 -23.10 -12.68
CA LYS A 392 -5.57 -24.43 -13.10
C LYS A 392 -6.93 -24.81 -12.51
N HIS A 393 -7.35 -24.18 -11.42
CA HIS A 393 -8.57 -24.52 -10.67
C HIS A 393 -9.66 -23.45 -10.77
N LEU A 394 -9.38 -22.30 -11.39
CA LEU A 394 -10.28 -21.13 -11.33
C LEU A 394 -11.67 -21.39 -11.89
N ASP A 395 -11.76 -22.19 -12.95
CA ASP A 395 -13.02 -22.43 -13.65
C ASP A 395 -13.66 -23.77 -13.22
N THR A 396 -13.12 -24.40 -12.16
CA THR A 396 -13.69 -25.59 -11.53
C THR A 396 -14.81 -25.20 -10.57
N ILE A 397 -15.97 -25.84 -10.67
CA ILE A 397 -17.04 -25.74 -9.67
C ILE A 397 -16.65 -26.56 -8.45
N LEU A 398 -16.57 -25.92 -7.29
CA LEU A 398 -16.25 -26.60 -6.04
C LEU A 398 -17.51 -27.30 -5.49
N PRO A 399 -17.48 -28.63 -5.26
CA PRO A 399 -18.54 -29.37 -4.61
C PRO A 399 -19.02 -28.73 -3.30
N LYS A 400 -20.31 -28.89 -3.02
CA LYS A 400 -20.92 -28.32 -1.81
C LYS A 400 -20.23 -28.85 -0.55
N GLY A 401 -19.72 -27.95 0.28
CA GLY A 401 -19.03 -28.28 1.54
C GLY A 401 -17.53 -28.56 1.40
N GLU A 402 -16.99 -28.60 0.18
CA GLU A 402 -15.55 -28.73 -0.03
C GLU A 402 -14.82 -27.45 0.43
N ILE A 403 -13.70 -27.62 1.15
CA ILE A 403 -12.89 -26.51 1.65
C ILE A 403 -11.67 -26.34 0.75
N PHE A 404 -11.60 -25.21 0.07
CA PHE A 404 -10.45 -24.83 -0.75
C PHE A 404 -9.56 -23.81 -0.03
N ARG A 405 -8.29 -24.14 0.19
CA ARG A 405 -7.29 -23.26 0.83
C ARG A 405 -6.69 -22.31 -0.20
N LEU A 406 -6.85 -21.00 -0.01
CA LEU A 406 -6.36 -20.00 -0.96
C LEU A 406 -4.85 -19.69 -0.81
N GLY A 407 -4.18 -20.17 0.24
CA GLY A 407 -2.75 -19.94 0.48
C GLY A 407 -2.05 -21.13 1.15
N ILE A 408 -0.71 -21.10 1.12
CA ILE A 408 0.16 -22.17 1.65
C ILE A 408 0.83 -21.74 2.97
N ALA A 409 1.07 -20.44 3.18
CA ALA A 409 1.80 -19.90 4.32
C ALA A 409 1.12 -18.65 4.90
N GLY A 410 1.43 -18.32 6.17
CA GLY A 410 0.97 -17.12 6.87
C GLY A 410 1.63 -15.82 6.40
N ASN A 411 1.53 -15.49 5.11
CA ASN A 411 2.04 -14.24 4.54
C ASN A 411 0.90 -13.31 4.09
N HIS A 412 0.85 -12.11 4.69
CA HIS A 412 -0.23 -11.15 4.47
C HIS A 412 -0.33 -10.69 3.01
N CYS A 413 0.79 -10.39 2.34
CA CYS A 413 0.75 -9.96 0.93
C CYS A 413 0.31 -11.07 -0.03
N GLN A 414 0.33 -12.33 0.44
CA GLN A 414 -0.16 -13.51 -0.26
C GLN A 414 -1.60 -13.88 0.13
N GLY A 415 -2.24 -13.07 0.98
CA GLY A 415 -3.65 -13.15 1.33
C GLY A 415 -3.95 -13.69 2.73
N ALA A 416 -2.95 -14.11 3.52
CA ALA A 416 -3.17 -14.54 4.90
C ALA A 416 -3.81 -13.41 5.73
N MET A 417 -4.69 -13.78 6.65
CA MET A 417 -5.31 -12.86 7.59
C MET A 417 -4.47 -12.79 8.85
N PHE A 418 -4.15 -11.59 9.29
CA PHE A 418 -3.42 -11.34 10.52
C PHE A 418 -4.38 -10.74 11.54
N GLU A 419 -4.59 -11.44 12.63
CA GLU A 419 -5.54 -11.09 13.68
C GLU A 419 -4.80 -10.89 15.00
N ASN A 420 -5.35 -10.08 15.89
CA ASN A 420 -4.85 -9.97 17.25
C ASN A 420 -5.07 -11.31 17.97
N GLY A 421 -3.98 -11.95 18.37
CA GLY A 421 -3.97 -13.25 19.04
C GLY A 421 -3.71 -13.17 20.54
N VAL A 422 -3.84 -11.99 21.16
CA VAL A 422 -3.73 -11.87 22.62
C VAL A 422 -4.82 -12.72 23.28
N GLY A 423 -4.40 -13.61 24.18
CA GLY A 423 -5.28 -14.56 24.87
C GLY A 423 -5.41 -15.92 24.17
N ASP A 424 -4.90 -16.09 22.94
CA ASP A 424 -4.97 -17.37 22.22
C ASP A 424 -3.97 -18.42 22.76
N LEU A 425 -2.91 -17.99 23.45
CA LEU A 425 -1.81 -18.84 23.91
C LEU A 425 -1.76 -18.84 25.44
N ASN A 426 -1.55 -20.03 26.03
CA ASN A 426 -1.42 -20.17 27.48
C ASN A 426 -0.11 -19.57 28.04
N GLU A 427 -0.09 -19.29 29.34
CA GLU A 427 1.05 -18.67 30.01
C GLU A 427 2.32 -19.53 29.96
N ALA A 428 2.20 -20.86 30.00
CA ALA A 428 3.36 -21.77 29.93
C ALA A 428 4.13 -21.61 28.62
N VAL A 429 3.42 -21.50 27.49
CA VAL A 429 4.00 -21.25 26.16
C VAL A 429 4.67 -19.87 26.13
N LEU A 430 4.00 -18.83 26.64
CA LEU A 430 4.55 -17.47 26.66
C LEU A 430 5.81 -17.39 27.54
N ASN A 431 5.83 -18.09 28.68
CA ASN A 431 6.99 -18.22 29.54
C ASN A 431 8.14 -18.94 28.84
N LYS A 432 7.86 -20.00 28.08
CA LYS A 432 8.89 -20.72 27.32
C LYS A 432 9.50 -19.89 26.21
N ILE A 433 8.69 -19.10 25.50
CA ILE A 433 9.20 -18.17 24.48
C ILE A 433 10.01 -17.05 25.13
N THR A 434 9.59 -16.56 26.30
CA THR A 434 10.32 -15.57 27.08
C THR A 434 11.68 -16.12 27.55
N GLU A 435 11.73 -17.37 28.02
CA GLU A 435 12.97 -18.09 28.38
C GLU A 435 13.93 -18.20 27.19
N ILE A 436 13.43 -18.66 26.04
CA ILE A 436 14.20 -18.76 24.79
C ILE A 436 14.77 -17.40 24.40
N SER A 437 13.92 -16.37 24.40
CA SER A 437 14.30 -15.02 23.96
C SER A 437 15.34 -14.39 24.89
N SER A 438 15.13 -14.51 26.20
CA SER A 438 16.00 -13.92 27.22
C SER A 438 17.36 -14.60 27.33
N SER A 439 17.46 -15.86 26.89
CA SER A 439 18.70 -16.62 26.88
C SER A 439 19.63 -16.26 25.72
N ILE A 440 19.14 -15.56 24.70
CA ILE A 440 19.96 -15.11 23.57
C ILE A 440 20.51 -13.71 23.87
N GLU A 441 21.76 -13.66 24.32
CA GLU A 441 22.44 -12.40 24.60
C GLU A 441 22.46 -11.50 23.35
N GLY A 442 21.96 -10.26 23.51
CA GLY A 442 21.90 -9.29 22.42
C GLY A 442 20.71 -9.48 21.46
N PHE A 443 19.73 -10.31 21.79
CA PHE A 443 18.43 -10.34 21.09
C PHE A 443 17.40 -9.46 21.81
N ASN A 444 17.26 -8.23 21.33
CA ASN A 444 16.45 -7.19 21.99
C ASN A 444 15.12 -6.91 21.30
N PHE A 445 14.99 -7.21 20.01
CA PHE A 445 13.85 -6.75 19.23
C PHE A 445 13.66 -7.64 18.00
N GLY A 446 12.52 -8.29 17.90
CA GLY A 446 12.25 -9.14 16.75
C GLY A 446 10.92 -9.86 16.81
N ARG A 447 10.60 -10.58 15.74
CA ARG A 447 9.40 -11.41 15.63
C ARG A 447 9.77 -12.84 15.30
N TYR A 448 9.26 -13.76 16.10
CA TYR A 448 9.21 -15.18 15.77
C TYR A 448 7.99 -15.47 14.93
N ASP A 449 8.16 -16.25 13.87
CA ASP A 449 7.05 -16.94 13.24
C ASP A 449 7.09 -18.39 13.76
N ILE A 450 6.02 -18.81 14.42
CA ILE A 450 5.94 -20.06 15.17
C ILE A 450 4.70 -20.83 14.73
N LYS A 451 4.85 -22.15 14.55
CA LYS A 451 3.72 -23.05 14.38
C LYS A 451 3.50 -23.90 15.63
N PHE A 452 2.24 -24.07 16.02
CA PHE A 452 1.80 -24.80 17.19
C PHE A 452 0.92 -25.96 16.77
N LYS A 453 1.19 -27.14 17.34
CA LYS A 453 0.38 -28.32 17.09
C LYS A 453 -1.05 -28.10 17.58
N ASP A 454 -1.18 -27.57 18.80
CA ASP A 454 -2.43 -27.28 19.50
C ASP A 454 -2.27 -25.96 20.29
N ILE A 455 -3.35 -25.21 20.56
CA ILE A 455 -3.28 -23.95 21.33
C ILE A 455 -3.86 -24.07 22.74
N GLU A 456 -4.64 -25.11 23.00
CA GLU A 456 -5.28 -25.40 24.29
C GLU A 456 -4.69 -26.70 24.86
N THR A 457 -3.78 -26.60 25.83
CA THR A 457 -3.38 -27.75 26.65
C THR A 457 -3.41 -27.35 28.12
N GLU A 458 -4.08 -28.17 28.95
CA GLU A 458 -4.21 -27.95 30.41
C GLU A 458 -2.86 -28.05 31.13
N GLU A 459 -1.86 -28.72 30.54
CA GLU A 459 -0.57 -29.03 31.17
C GLU A 459 0.64 -28.26 30.60
N GLY A 460 0.43 -27.27 29.72
CA GLY A 460 1.55 -26.51 29.13
C GLY A 460 2.44 -27.32 28.18
N GLN A 461 2.01 -28.51 27.75
CA GLN A 461 2.72 -29.41 26.83
C GLN A 461 2.38 -29.14 25.36
N THR A 462 2.24 -27.87 24.98
CA THR A 462 2.04 -27.55 23.56
C THR A 462 3.37 -27.68 22.81
N ASP A 463 3.42 -28.62 21.86
CA ASP A 463 4.56 -28.74 20.96
C ASP A 463 4.50 -27.63 19.89
N PHE A 464 5.61 -26.92 19.73
CA PHE A 464 5.73 -25.82 18.80
C PHE A 464 7.09 -25.77 18.13
N LYS A 465 7.12 -25.16 16.94
CA LYS A 465 8.32 -24.99 16.13
C LYS A 465 8.44 -23.55 15.66
N ILE A 466 9.56 -22.92 15.99
CA ILE A 466 10.00 -21.63 15.45
C ILE A 466 10.51 -21.88 14.02
N ILE A 467 9.80 -21.33 13.04
CA ILE A 467 10.08 -21.52 11.61
C ILE A 467 10.93 -20.37 11.03
N GLU A 468 10.83 -19.18 11.61
CA GLU A 468 11.58 -17.99 11.19
C GLU A 468 11.78 -17.02 12.38
N VAL A 469 12.92 -16.32 12.37
CA VAL A 469 13.22 -15.22 13.29
C VAL A 469 13.50 -13.98 12.46
N ASN A 470 12.82 -12.88 12.76
CA ASN A 470 13.00 -11.58 12.11
C ASN A 470 13.55 -10.59 13.15
N GLY A 471 14.52 -9.74 12.78
CA GLY A 471 15.16 -8.82 13.72
C GLY A 471 14.67 -7.37 13.60
N SER A 472 15.59 -6.42 13.40
CA SER A 472 15.30 -4.98 13.46
C SER A 472 14.24 -4.49 12.45
N GLU A 473 14.02 -5.20 11.34
CA GLU A 473 12.97 -4.87 10.36
C GLU A 473 11.68 -5.67 10.56
N ALA A 474 11.55 -6.42 11.66
CA ALA A 474 10.31 -7.08 12.03
C ALA A 474 9.19 -6.07 12.32
N GLU A 475 7.95 -6.50 12.12
CA GLU A 475 6.76 -5.70 12.40
C GLU A 475 5.79 -6.45 13.32
N MET A 476 5.18 -5.72 14.26
CA MET A 476 4.04 -6.15 15.06
C MET A 476 2.82 -6.30 14.16
N THR A 477 2.69 -7.47 13.54
CA THR A 477 1.76 -7.70 12.43
C THR A 477 0.28 -7.75 12.80
N HIS A 478 -0.07 -7.75 14.09
CA HIS A 478 -1.47 -7.65 14.55
C HIS A 478 -2.09 -6.30 14.18
N ILE A 479 -1.28 -5.31 13.79
CA ILE A 479 -1.78 -4.05 13.24
C ILE A 479 -2.65 -4.22 11.99
N TYR A 480 -2.56 -5.36 11.28
CA TYR A 480 -3.41 -5.64 10.11
C TYR A 480 -4.77 -6.25 10.48
N ASP A 481 -5.07 -6.42 11.77
CA ASP A 481 -6.38 -6.90 12.19
C ASP A 481 -7.47 -5.90 11.78
N ARG A 482 -8.36 -6.35 10.90
CA ARG A 482 -9.50 -5.60 10.35
C ARG A 482 -10.48 -5.08 11.41
N LYS A 483 -10.43 -5.59 12.65
CA LYS A 483 -11.24 -5.09 13.77
C LYS A 483 -10.75 -3.73 14.28
N HIS A 484 -9.54 -3.33 13.93
CA HIS A 484 -8.93 -2.09 14.37
C HIS A 484 -8.98 -0.99 13.31
N SER A 485 -8.74 0.25 13.74
CA SER A 485 -8.67 1.42 12.86
C SER A 485 -7.23 1.70 12.43
N VAL A 486 -7.07 2.49 11.37
CA VAL A 486 -5.73 2.93 10.93
C VAL A 486 -4.97 3.71 12.03
N PHE A 487 -5.68 4.43 12.89
CA PHE A 487 -5.07 5.14 14.03
C PHE A 487 -4.51 4.18 15.08
N TYR A 488 -5.20 3.05 15.32
CA TYR A 488 -4.67 1.98 16.16
C TYR A 488 -3.38 1.42 15.56
N ALA A 489 -3.37 1.12 14.26
CA ALA A 489 -2.18 0.62 13.58
C ALA A 489 -0.99 1.60 13.72
N TYR A 490 -1.20 2.90 13.49
CA TYR A 490 -0.14 3.90 13.68
C TYR A 490 0.31 4.05 15.13
N LYS A 491 -0.58 3.95 16.12
CA LYS A 491 -0.21 3.97 17.54
C LYS A 491 0.80 2.85 17.86
N ILE A 492 0.54 1.64 17.37
CA ILE A 492 1.43 0.48 17.58
C ILE A 492 2.72 0.65 16.79
N LEU A 493 2.67 1.06 15.53
CA LEU A 493 3.87 1.31 14.72
C LEU A 493 4.78 2.37 15.36
N PHE A 494 4.22 3.49 15.83
CA PHE A 494 5.01 4.51 16.50
C PHE A 494 5.59 4.01 17.82
N TYR A 495 4.84 3.23 18.61
CA TYR A 495 5.40 2.57 19.78
C TYR A 495 6.59 1.66 19.43
N GLN A 496 6.42 0.78 18.43
CA GLN A 496 7.45 -0.13 17.96
C GLN A 496 8.72 0.63 17.54
N TRP A 497 8.60 1.64 16.68
CA TRP A 497 9.75 2.40 16.19
C TRP A 497 10.44 3.20 17.30
N LYS A 498 9.67 3.75 18.25
CA LYS A 498 10.23 4.40 19.44
C LYS A 498 11.11 3.44 20.23
N MET A 499 10.65 2.21 20.43
CA MET A 499 11.40 1.20 21.17
C MET A 499 12.65 0.75 20.44
N LEU A 500 12.56 0.53 19.13
CA LEU A 500 13.70 0.22 18.27
C LEU A 500 14.84 1.24 18.43
N PHE A 501 14.52 2.54 18.38
CA PHE A 501 15.51 3.60 18.54
C PHE A 501 16.06 3.74 19.96
N ILE A 502 15.24 3.50 20.99
CA ILE A 502 15.69 3.47 22.39
C ILE A 502 16.70 2.34 22.61
N ILE A 503 16.41 1.15 22.07
CA ILE A 503 17.30 -0.01 22.14
C ILE A 503 18.60 0.27 21.40
N ALA A 504 18.54 0.74 20.15
CA ALA A 504 19.71 1.10 19.36
C ALA A 504 20.62 2.09 20.12
N LYS A 505 20.01 3.14 20.70
CA LYS A 505 20.74 4.14 21.50
C LYS A 505 21.40 3.53 22.73
N LYS A 506 20.71 2.68 23.48
CA LYS A 506 21.28 2.02 24.67
C LYS A 506 22.44 1.12 24.29
N ASN A 507 22.28 0.27 23.28
CA ASN A 507 23.36 -0.61 22.79
C ASN A 507 24.57 0.18 22.31
N MET A 508 24.36 1.29 21.57
CA MET A 508 25.46 2.18 21.16
C MET A 508 26.18 2.83 22.34
N LYS A 509 25.44 3.25 23.37
CA LYS A 509 26.04 3.78 24.61
C LYS A 509 26.86 2.72 25.36
N SER A 510 26.48 1.45 25.27
CA SER A 510 27.23 0.32 25.82
C SER A 510 28.42 -0.12 24.96
N GLY A 511 28.74 0.61 23.88
CA GLY A 511 29.92 0.36 23.04
C GLY A 511 29.65 -0.41 21.74
N ILE A 512 28.41 -0.82 21.46
CA ILE A 512 28.07 -1.49 20.19
C ILE A 512 28.12 -0.49 19.04
N LYS A 513 29.03 -0.69 18.10
CA LYS A 513 29.21 0.20 16.95
C LYS A 513 28.28 -0.21 15.81
N PRO A 514 27.60 0.74 15.14
CA PRO A 514 26.83 0.43 13.95
C PRO A 514 27.78 0.01 12.82
N ILE A 515 27.26 -0.75 11.86
CA ILE A 515 28.01 -1.05 10.63
C ILE A 515 28.36 0.24 9.89
N SER A 516 29.39 0.23 9.05
CA SER A 516 29.74 1.39 8.21
C SER A 516 28.53 1.89 7.42
N PHE A 517 28.33 3.21 7.38
CA PHE A 517 27.24 3.85 6.63
C PHE A 517 27.29 3.50 5.13
N PHE A 518 28.48 3.42 4.54
CA PHE A 518 28.66 3.02 3.15
C PHE A 518 28.27 1.55 2.92
N LEU A 519 28.62 0.67 3.87
CA LEU A 519 28.21 -0.73 3.80
C LEU A 519 26.69 -0.86 3.92
N PHE A 520 26.07 -0.15 4.86
CA PHE A 520 24.62 -0.07 5.02
C PHE A 520 23.94 0.34 3.71
N LEU A 521 24.38 1.44 3.10
CA LEU A 521 23.81 1.94 1.84
C LEU A 521 24.00 0.92 0.70
N LYS A 522 25.19 0.33 0.57
CA LYS A 522 25.47 -0.71 -0.43
C LYS A 522 24.53 -1.91 -0.28
N LEU A 523 24.33 -2.40 0.95
CA LEU A 523 23.47 -3.55 1.23
C LEU A 523 22.00 -3.23 0.91
N TYR A 524 21.50 -2.07 1.33
CA TYR A 524 20.14 -1.62 1.00
C TYR A 524 19.92 -1.50 -0.51
N ILE A 525 20.81 -0.81 -1.23
CA ILE A 525 20.71 -0.66 -2.69
C ILE A 525 20.71 -2.04 -3.36
N THR A 526 21.67 -2.90 -3.02
CA THR A 526 21.77 -4.25 -3.60
C THR A 526 20.50 -5.06 -3.37
N PHE A 527 19.97 -5.02 -2.15
CA PHE A 527 18.74 -5.73 -1.80
C PHE A 527 17.51 -5.20 -2.55
N PHE A 528 17.34 -3.87 -2.65
CA PHE A 528 16.23 -3.25 -3.37
C PHE A 528 16.27 -3.50 -4.89
N PHE A 529 17.44 -3.57 -5.50
CA PHE A 529 17.56 -3.85 -6.94
C PHE A 529 17.43 -5.34 -7.27
N LYS A 530 17.97 -6.23 -6.44
CA LYS A 530 17.81 -7.69 -6.63
C LYS A 530 16.37 -8.16 -6.55
N THR A 531 15.57 -7.51 -5.71
CA THR A 531 14.18 -7.92 -5.44
C THR A 531 13.14 -7.34 -6.41
N LYS A 532 13.58 -6.56 -7.41
CA LYS A 532 12.74 -6.04 -8.51
C LYS A 532 12.66 -6.95 -9.74
N LEU A 533 13.28 -8.14 -9.71
CA LEU A 533 13.13 -9.17 -10.76
C LEU A 533 11.71 -9.77 -10.73
N PRO A 534 11.16 -10.19 -11.88
CA PRO A 534 9.72 -10.28 -12.09
C PRO A 534 9.07 -11.28 -11.14
N LYS A 535 7.83 -10.95 -10.71
CA LYS A 535 6.90 -11.91 -10.10
C LYS A 535 6.84 -13.13 -11.03
N LEU A 536 7.50 -14.22 -10.65
CA LEU A 536 7.23 -15.51 -11.26
C LEU A 536 5.80 -15.86 -10.87
N SER A 537 4.93 -15.77 -11.87
CA SER A 537 3.76 -16.63 -11.99
C SER A 537 4.26 -18.07 -11.99
N ASP A 538 3.99 -18.79 -10.91
CA ASP A 538 3.85 -20.24 -10.95
C ASP A 538 2.36 -20.56 -10.97
#